data_AF-A0A7J5VSA7-F1
#
_entry.id   AF-A0A7J5VSA7-F1
#
_cell.length_a   1.000
_cell.length_b   1.000
_cell.length_c   1.000
_cell.angle_alpha   90.00
_cell.angle_beta   90.00
_cell.angle_gamma   90.00
#
_symmetry.space_group_name_H-M   'P 1'
#
loop_
_entity.id
_entity.type
_entity.pdbx_description
1 polymer ?
#
loop_
_entity_poly.entity_id
_entity_poly.type
_entity_poly.pdbx_seq_one_letter_code
_entity_poly.pdbx_strand_id
1 'polypeptide(L)'
;MEFERADQRKKIERFIQKMPSLSTTVGKVLEICSRTDASPNELNKVISLDPVLTGQVLKLINSAYYSLMNKITSLTRAITMLGMNTVKNMALSTAIIQSVAGSNKSKALPTTRFWVHSIGVGVSAKLLAIARGVPIQEREEFFIAGLLHDIGKVPFGDEYSQVLSIAGQEQRPLVDVEREFLGIDHQEVGELIAAKWKLSRAMTSCIGYHHDIELAEEDDRSLVAIVALANLYVNIHDIGFAGDLFPEYANADMLLSFAGLEWSDFTAISSKVEEEIQKAQIFLQV
;
A
#
# COMPACT_ATOMS: atom_id res chain seq x y z
N MET A 1 -12.50 11.03 -27.27
CA MET A 1 -12.86 10.90 -25.84
C MET A 1 -13.47 9.54 -25.50
N GLU A 2 -14.73 9.19 -25.80
CA GLU A 2 -15.32 7.93 -25.30
C GLU A 2 -14.68 6.63 -25.86
N PHE A 3 -14.35 6.61 -27.15
CA PHE A 3 -13.60 5.50 -27.77
C PHE A 3 -12.15 5.38 -27.26
N GLU A 4 -11.52 6.49 -26.84
CA GLU A 4 -10.16 6.48 -26.25
C GLU A 4 -10.18 5.95 -24.81
N ARG A 5 -11.19 6.31 -24.01
CA ARG A 5 -11.40 5.79 -22.65
C ARG A 5 -11.60 4.26 -22.63
N ALA A 6 -12.44 3.75 -23.54
CA ALA A 6 -12.71 2.32 -23.65
C ALA A 6 -11.48 1.51 -24.10
N ASP A 7 -10.59 2.10 -24.89
CA ASP A 7 -9.31 1.49 -25.26
C ASP A 7 -8.35 1.46 -24.07
N GLN A 8 -8.32 2.55 -23.27
CA GLN A 8 -7.47 2.67 -22.09
C GLN A 8 -7.80 1.64 -21.01
N ARG A 9 -9.09 1.49 -20.66
CA ARG A 9 -9.54 0.47 -19.70
C ARG A 9 -9.11 -0.93 -20.15
N LYS A 10 -9.28 -1.27 -21.43
CA LYS A 10 -8.85 -2.56 -21.99
C LYS A 10 -7.33 -2.76 -21.93
N LYS A 11 -6.54 -1.70 -22.15
CA LYS A 11 -5.07 -1.77 -22.00
C LYS A 11 -4.69 -2.08 -20.55
N ILE A 12 -5.31 -1.41 -19.59
CA ILE A 12 -5.07 -1.64 -18.15
C ILE A 12 -5.48 -3.05 -17.75
N GLU A 13 -6.68 -3.50 -18.12
CA GLU A 13 -7.14 -4.87 -17.85
C GLU A 13 -6.18 -5.91 -18.47
N ARG A 14 -5.69 -5.70 -19.69
CA ARG A 14 -4.65 -6.56 -20.31
C ARG A 14 -3.32 -6.51 -19.57
N PHE A 15 -2.91 -5.34 -19.08
CA PHE A 15 -1.70 -5.20 -18.26
C PHE A 15 -1.85 -6.01 -16.97
N ILE A 16 -2.96 -5.83 -16.25
CA ILE A 16 -3.29 -6.58 -15.04
C ILE A 16 -3.31 -8.09 -15.34
N GLN A 17 -3.91 -8.53 -16.43
CA GLN A 17 -3.90 -9.94 -16.84
C GLN A 17 -2.48 -10.47 -17.06
N LYS A 18 -1.59 -9.67 -17.67
CA LYS A 18 -0.18 -10.01 -17.89
C LYS A 18 0.71 -9.87 -16.65
N MET A 19 0.26 -9.18 -15.60
CA MET A 19 1.01 -9.11 -14.35
C MET A 19 1.30 -10.55 -13.89
N PRO A 20 2.54 -10.82 -13.45
CA PRO A 20 2.90 -12.10 -12.87
C PRO A 20 1.83 -12.55 -11.89
N SER A 21 1.37 -13.79 -12.07
CA SER A 21 0.64 -14.42 -10.99
C SER A 21 1.59 -14.49 -9.80
N LEU A 22 1.05 -14.26 -8.61
CA LEU A 22 1.80 -14.49 -7.39
C LEU A 22 2.33 -15.93 -7.41
N SER A 23 3.55 -16.14 -6.90
CA SER A 23 4.17 -17.48 -6.94
C SER A 23 3.25 -18.53 -6.33
N THR A 24 3.41 -19.80 -6.70
CA THR A 24 2.63 -20.90 -6.10
C THR A 24 2.72 -20.90 -4.57
N THR A 25 3.86 -20.46 -4.02
CA THR A 25 4.05 -20.19 -2.60
C THR A 25 3.08 -19.15 -2.08
N VAL A 26 3.03 -17.97 -2.71
CA VAL A 26 2.16 -16.88 -2.28
C VAL A 26 0.67 -17.27 -2.42
N GLY A 27 0.31 -18.01 -3.46
CA GLY A 27 -1.04 -18.58 -3.60
C GLY A 27 -1.43 -19.48 -2.41
N LYS A 28 -0.50 -20.34 -1.95
CA LYS A 28 -0.71 -21.18 -0.76
C LYS A 28 -0.71 -20.36 0.54
N VAL A 29 0.06 -19.27 0.63
CA VAL A 29 0.04 -18.34 1.76
C VAL A 29 -1.35 -17.71 1.90
N LEU A 30 -1.93 -17.26 0.79
CA LEU A 30 -3.29 -16.72 0.73
C LEU A 30 -4.33 -17.76 1.14
N GLU A 31 -4.23 -18.99 0.61
CA GLU A 31 -5.12 -20.09 0.98
C GLU A 31 -5.07 -20.38 2.49
N ILE A 32 -3.88 -20.58 3.05
CA ILE A 32 -3.70 -20.86 4.48
C ILE A 32 -4.31 -19.73 5.31
N CYS A 33 -3.99 -18.48 5.02
CA CYS A 33 -4.43 -17.38 5.86
C CYS A 33 -5.90 -16.96 5.64
N SER A 34 -6.57 -17.52 4.62
CA SER A 34 -8.02 -17.35 4.46
C SER A 34 -8.82 -18.26 5.40
N ARG A 35 -8.19 -19.27 6.00
CA ARG A 35 -8.82 -20.20 6.92
C ARG A 35 -8.76 -19.69 8.36
N THR A 36 -9.87 -19.74 9.08
CA THR A 36 -9.96 -19.33 10.49
C THR A 36 -9.24 -20.28 11.45
N ASP A 37 -8.93 -21.51 11.01
CA ASP A 37 -8.24 -22.55 11.78
C ASP A 37 -6.73 -22.66 11.44
N ALA A 38 -6.21 -21.72 10.65
CA ALA A 38 -4.85 -21.78 10.16
C ALA A 38 -3.83 -21.62 11.29
N SER A 39 -2.83 -22.51 11.30
CA SER A 39 -1.76 -22.46 12.28
C SER A 39 -0.53 -21.67 11.78
N PRO A 40 0.22 -21.00 12.68
CA PRO A 40 1.51 -20.40 12.35
C PRO A 40 2.49 -21.37 11.68
N ASN A 41 2.41 -22.66 12.03
CA ASN A 41 3.25 -23.71 11.47
C ASN A 41 2.91 -24.02 10.00
N GLU A 42 1.65 -23.94 9.59
CA GLU A 42 1.27 -24.10 8.18
C GLU A 42 1.84 -22.97 7.34
N LEU A 43 1.70 -21.72 7.80
CA LEU A 43 2.26 -20.55 7.11
C LEU A 43 3.78 -20.64 7.01
N ASN A 44 4.44 -21.02 8.12
CA ASN A 44 5.88 -21.24 8.15
C ASN A 44 6.33 -22.29 7.12
N LYS A 45 5.63 -23.43 7.07
CA LYS A 45 5.95 -24.52 6.12
C LYS A 45 5.87 -24.06 4.68
N VAL A 46 4.88 -23.26 4.31
CA VAL A 46 4.72 -22.81 2.93
C VAL A 46 5.78 -21.78 2.55
N ILE A 47 5.96 -20.72 3.34
CA ILE A 47 6.93 -19.67 3.00
C ILE A 47 8.36 -20.22 3.02
N SER A 48 8.70 -21.10 3.97
CA SER A 48 10.05 -21.68 4.08
C SER A 48 10.47 -22.53 2.88
N LEU A 49 9.51 -23.00 2.07
CA LEU A 49 9.80 -23.72 0.81
C LEU A 49 10.21 -22.78 -0.33
N ASP A 50 10.08 -21.47 -0.13
CA ASP A 50 10.46 -20.42 -1.06
C ASP A 50 11.58 -19.57 -0.42
N PRO A 51 12.86 -19.88 -0.74
CA PRO A 51 13.99 -19.17 -0.16
C PRO A 51 14.01 -17.68 -0.49
N VAL A 52 13.44 -17.28 -1.64
CA VAL A 52 13.35 -15.89 -2.06
C VAL A 52 12.34 -15.15 -1.18
N LEU A 53 11.13 -15.68 -1.04
CA LEU A 53 10.09 -15.10 -0.20
C LEU A 53 10.49 -15.10 1.29
N THR A 54 11.11 -16.19 1.76
CA THR A 54 11.65 -16.29 3.13
C THR A 54 12.71 -15.22 3.36
N GLY A 55 13.67 -15.08 2.43
CA GLY A 55 14.71 -14.06 2.49
C GLY A 55 14.14 -12.65 2.53
N GLN A 56 13.07 -12.39 1.77
CA GLN A 56 12.39 -11.09 1.76
C GLN A 56 11.69 -10.77 3.08
N VAL A 57 10.89 -11.71 3.60
CA VAL A 57 10.21 -11.53 4.89
C VAL A 57 11.24 -11.33 6.00
N LEU A 58 12.30 -12.15 6.02
CA LEU A 58 13.39 -12.02 6.99
C LEU A 58 14.18 -10.73 6.81
N LYS A 59 14.42 -10.25 5.59
CA LYS A 59 15.05 -8.96 5.33
C LYS A 59 14.18 -7.81 5.84
N LEU A 60 12.87 -7.88 5.60
CA LEU A 60 11.91 -6.87 6.00
C LEU A 60 11.84 -6.75 7.53
N ILE A 61 11.68 -7.87 8.25
CA ILE A 61 11.62 -7.86 9.73
C ILE A 61 12.96 -7.47 10.39
N ASN A 62 14.10 -7.74 9.75
CA ASN A 62 15.43 -7.39 10.29
C ASN A 62 15.90 -5.98 9.96
N SER A 63 15.08 -5.19 9.29
CA SER A 63 15.42 -3.81 8.98
C SER A 63 15.49 -2.94 10.22
N ALA A 64 16.15 -1.79 10.06
CA ALA A 64 16.20 -0.76 11.08
C ALA A 64 14.80 -0.32 11.54
N TYR A 65 13.78 -0.45 10.67
CA TYR A 65 12.40 -0.08 10.95
C TYR A 65 11.81 -0.83 12.16
N TYR A 66 12.04 -2.14 12.24
CA TYR A 66 11.53 -2.93 13.37
C TYR A 66 12.38 -2.80 14.64
N SER A 67 13.53 -2.09 14.58
CA SER A 67 14.38 -1.76 15.74
C SER A 67 14.66 -2.96 16.66
N LEU A 68 14.91 -4.14 16.09
CA LEU A 68 15.07 -5.37 16.86
C LEU A 68 16.46 -5.48 17.49
N MET A 69 16.52 -5.78 18.79
CA MET A 69 17.79 -6.00 19.51
C MET A 69 18.62 -7.16 18.93
N ASN A 70 17.94 -8.21 18.44
CA ASN A 70 18.56 -9.40 17.87
C ASN A 70 17.95 -9.71 16.52
N LYS A 71 18.79 -10.06 15.53
CA LYS A 71 18.32 -10.49 14.22
C LYS A 71 17.42 -11.72 14.34
N ILE A 72 16.29 -11.69 13.65
CA ILE A 72 15.37 -12.79 13.47
C ILE A 72 15.86 -13.64 12.31
N THR A 73 16.29 -14.86 12.60
CA THR A 73 16.74 -15.82 11.59
C THR A 73 15.70 -16.91 11.29
N SER A 74 14.57 -16.88 12.00
CA SER A 74 13.52 -17.90 11.92
C SER A 74 12.19 -17.25 11.57
N LEU A 75 11.55 -17.78 10.53
CA LEU A 75 10.22 -17.34 10.12
C LEU A 75 9.16 -17.67 11.17
N THR A 76 9.26 -18.81 11.88
CA THR A 76 8.40 -19.12 13.04
C THR A 76 8.43 -18.01 14.08
N ARG A 77 9.63 -17.47 14.36
CA ARG A 77 9.78 -16.35 15.30
C ARG A 77 9.15 -15.08 14.75
N ALA A 78 9.31 -14.79 13.46
CA ALA A 78 8.66 -13.66 12.81
C ALA A 78 7.12 -13.74 12.90
N ILE A 79 6.53 -14.90 12.60
CA ILE A 79 5.08 -15.13 12.68
C ILE A 79 4.58 -15.00 14.12
N THR A 80 5.34 -15.50 15.09
CA THR A 80 4.97 -15.37 16.52
C THR A 80 4.99 -13.92 16.99
N MET A 81 5.93 -13.11 16.50
CA MET A 81 6.08 -11.71 16.91
C MET A 81 5.08 -10.79 16.22
N LEU A 82 4.83 -10.98 14.93
CA LEU A 82 4.03 -10.07 14.11
C LEU A 82 2.61 -10.56 13.84
N GLY A 83 2.34 -11.84 14.08
CA GLY A 83 1.10 -12.50 13.68
C GLY A 83 1.12 -13.00 12.23
N MET A 84 0.21 -13.92 11.93
CA MET A 84 0.10 -14.54 10.61
C MET A 84 -0.31 -13.56 9.51
N ASN A 85 -1.29 -12.69 9.79
CA ASN A 85 -1.79 -11.73 8.79
C ASN A 85 -0.73 -10.72 8.37
N THR A 86 0.06 -10.23 9.31
CA THR A 86 1.20 -9.36 9.02
C THR A 86 2.22 -10.06 8.13
N VAL A 87 2.66 -11.27 8.49
CA VAL A 87 3.66 -12.01 7.68
C VAL A 87 3.12 -12.34 6.28
N LYS A 88 1.84 -12.69 6.16
CA LYS A 88 1.13 -12.85 4.88
C LYS A 88 1.19 -11.57 4.05
N ASN A 89 0.77 -10.44 4.64
CA ASN A 89 0.70 -9.15 3.98
C ASN A 89 2.10 -8.65 3.58
N MET A 90 3.12 -8.91 4.40
CA MET A 90 4.53 -8.67 4.08
C MET A 90 4.99 -9.49 2.88
N ALA A 91 4.76 -10.81 2.90
CA ALA A 91 5.12 -11.72 1.81
C ALA A 91 4.44 -11.32 0.49
N LEU A 92 3.16 -10.93 0.56
CA LEU A 92 2.42 -10.42 -0.59
C LEU A 92 3.05 -9.12 -1.10
N SER A 93 3.25 -8.15 -0.23
CA SER A 93 3.81 -6.84 -0.61
C SER A 93 5.18 -6.95 -1.24
N THR A 94 6.07 -7.81 -0.72
CA THR A 94 7.41 -7.99 -1.29
C THR A 94 7.35 -8.68 -2.65
N ALA A 95 6.48 -9.68 -2.82
CA ALA A 95 6.27 -10.33 -4.12
C ALA A 95 5.71 -9.35 -5.16
N ILE A 96 4.76 -8.52 -4.72
CA ILE A 96 4.13 -7.48 -5.52
C ILE A 96 5.14 -6.42 -5.97
N ILE A 97 5.90 -5.84 -5.03
CA ILE A 97 6.92 -4.84 -5.30
C ILE A 97 7.90 -5.37 -6.34
N GLN A 98 8.36 -6.61 -6.22
CA GLN A 98 9.29 -7.20 -7.19
C GLN A 98 8.66 -7.42 -8.57
N SER A 99 7.44 -7.94 -8.59
CA SER A 99 6.69 -8.16 -9.82
C SER A 99 6.51 -6.86 -10.61
N VAL A 100 6.32 -5.75 -9.90
CA VAL A 100 6.05 -4.43 -10.46
C VAL A 100 7.33 -3.65 -10.78
N ALA A 101 8.30 -3.65 -9.87
CA ALA A 101 9.56 -2.90 -10.04
C ALA A 101 10.40 -3.42 -11.22
N GLY A 102 10.21 -4.70 -11.61
CA GLY A 102 10.85 -5.28 -12.79
C GLY A 102 10.20 -4.92 -14.13
N SER A 103 8.96 -4.38 -14.14
CA SER A 103 8.21 -4.07 -15.35
C SER A 103 8.21 -2.57 -15.64
N ASN A 104 8.83 -2.17 -16.77
CA ASN A 104 8.84 -0.83 -17.37
C ASN A 104 9.06 0.38 -16.41
N LYS A 105 10.22 1.01 -16.54
CA LYS A 105 10.50 2.31 -15.89
C LYS A 105 9.60 3.39 -16.50
N SER A 106 8.46 3.66 -15.88
CA SER A 106 7.64 4.83 -16.23
C SER A 106 8.45 6.10 -15.95
N LYS A 107 8.47 7.02 -16.91
CA LYS A 107 8.98 8.38 -16.73
C LYS A 107 7.98 9.25 -15.98
N ALA A 108 6.69 8.91 -16.05
CA ALA A 108 5.62 9.64 -15.37
C ALA A 108 5.75 9.52 -13.84
N LEU A 109 5.99 8.30 -13.36
CA LEU A 109 6.19 7.98 -11.95
C LEU A 109 7.57 7.33 -11.76
N PRO A 110 8.60 8.10 -11.41
CA PRO A 110 9.91 7.54 -11.11
C PRO A 110 9.81 6.50 -9.99
N THR A 111 10.11 5.23 -10.31
CA THR A 111 9.90 4.07 -9.42
C THR A 111 10.42 4.29 -8.00
N THR A 112 11.61 4.86 -7.86
CA THR A 112 12.20 5.14 -6.54
C THR A 112 11.38 6.15 -5.74
N ARG A 113 10.94 7.25 -6.36
CA ARG A 113 10.14 8.27 -5.65
C ARG A 113 8.74 7.75 -5.32
N PHE A 114 8.14 6.98 -6.23
CA PHE A 114 6.85 6.32 -6.01
C PHE A 114 6.90 5.40 -4.79
N TRP A 115 7.89 4.51 -4.71
CA TRP A 115 7.99 3.62 -3.55
C TRP A 115 8.37 4.35 -2.26
N VAL A 116 9.13 5.45 -2.33
CA VAL A 116 9.37 6.31 -1.15
C VAL A 116 8.06 6.90 -0.64
N HIS A 117 7.17 7.35 -1.53
CA HIS A 117 5.82 7.80 -1.17
C HIS A 117 5.05 6.68 -0.49
N SER A 118 4.93 5.52 -1.12
CA SER A 118 4.21 4.38 -0.56
C SER A 118 4.74 3.94 0.81
N ILE A 119 6.07 3.93 1.00
CA ILE A 119 6.68 3.68 2.31
C ILE A 119 6.32 4.78 3.30
N GLY A 120 6.38 6.05 2.89
CA GLY A 120 5.97 7.18 3.72
C GLY A 120 4.54 7.01 4.22
N VAL A 121 3.63 6.59 3.35
CA VAL A 121 2.21 6.36 3.71
C VAL A 121 2.10 5.19 4.67
N GLY A 122 2.79 4.07 4.41
CA GLY A 122 2.82 2.94 5.35
C GLY A 122 3.34 3.32 6.74
N VAL A 123 4.47 4.04 6.81
CA VAL A 123 5.05 4.50 8.08
C VAL A 123 4.08 5.42 8.81
N SER A 124 3.52 6.40 8.12
CA SER A 124 2.60 7.39 8.70
C SER A 124 1.30 6.72 9.18
N ALA A 125 0.74 5.78 8.40
CA ALA A 125 -0.46 5.03 8.77
C ALA A 125 -0.25 4.22 10.05
N LYS A 126 0.92 3.55 10.19
CA LYS A 126 1.24 2.84 11.43
C LYS A 126 1.41 3.78 12.63
N LEU A 127 2.04 4.94 12.44
CA LEU A 127 2.21 5.93 13.52
C LEU A 127 0.87 6.52 13.97
N LEU A 128 -0.05 6.79 13.03
CA LEU A 128 -1.41 7.22 13.32
C LEU A 128 -2.20 6.12 14.03
N ALA A 129 -2.08 4.85 13.61
CA ALA A 129 -2.66 3.72 14.32
C ALA A 129 -2.11 3.57 15.76
N ILE A 130 -0.82 3.84 15.98
CA ILE A 130 -0.24 3.87 17.34
C ILE A 130 -0.89 4.99 18.17
N ALA A 131 -1.01 6.20 17.62
CA ALA A 131 -1.65 7.33 18.30
C ALA A 131 -3.12 7.02 18.64
N ARG A 132 -3.83 6.34 17.74
CA ARG A 132 -5.22 5.87 17.93
C ARG A 132 -5.38 4.83 19.03
N GLY A 133 -4.29 4.19 19.47
CA GLY A 133 -4.30 3.11 20.46
C GLY A 133 -4.56 1.73 19.87
N VAL A 134 -4.32 1.52 18.57
CA VAL A 134 -4.47 0.20 17.92
C VAL A 134 -3.57 -0.84 18.62
N PRO A 135 -4.06 -2.07 18.87
CA PRO A 135 -3.27 -3.16 19.47
C PRO A 135 -2.00 -3.46 18.67
N ILE A 136 -0.92 -3.83 19.37
CA ILE A 136 0.39 -4.00 18.72
C ILE A 136 0.39 -5.06 17.61
N GLN A 137 -0.46 -6.08 17.72
CA GLN A 137 -0.58 -7.16 16.74
C GLN A 137 -1.29 -6.74 15.44
N GLU A 138 -1.98 -5.60 15.44
CA GLU A 138 -2.77 -5.10 14.30
C GLU A 138 -2.08 -3.94 13.57
N ARG A 139 -1.11 -3.27 14.20
CA ARG A 139 -0.44 -2.06 13.68
C ARG A 139 0.25 -2.27 12.34
N GLU A 140 0.88 -3.41 12.13
CA GLU A 140 1.55 -3.70 10.86
C GLU A 140 0.60 -3.80 9.67
N GLU A 141 -0.69 -4.09 9.89
CA GLU A 141 -1.68 -4.08 8.81
C GLU A 141 -1.84 -2.67 8.20
N PHE A 142 -1.78 -1.63 9.03
CA PHE A 142 -1.80 -0.22 8.59
C PHE A 142 -0.58 0.14 7.75
N PHE A 143 0.60 -0.35 8.15
CA PHE A 143 1.82 -0.16 7.35
C PHE A 143 1.68 -0.76 5.96
N ILE A 144 1.20 -2.00 5.87
CA ILE A 144 1.05 -2.67 4.58
C ILE A 144 -0.06 -2.03 3.75
N ALA A 145 -1.17 -1.61 4.37
CA ALA A 145 -2.24 -0.90 3.68
C ALA A 145 -1.74 0.41 3.07
N GLY A 146 -0.99 1.21 3.82
CA GLY A 146 -0.35 2.40 3.29
C GLY A 146 0.71 2.11 2.21
N LEU A 147 1.45 1.00 2.33
CA LEU A 147 2.42 0.61 1.30
C LEU A 147 1.76 0.23 -0.04
N LEU A 148 0.56 -0.32 -0.02
CA LEU A 148 -0.13 -0.83 -1.21
C LEU A 148 -1.21 0.10 -1.77
N HIS A 149 -1.60 1.16 -1.03
CA HIS A 149 -2.77 2.00 -1.38
C HIS A 149 -2.78 2.46 -2.84
N ASP A 150 -1.62 2.90 -3.34
CA ASP A 150 -1.45 3.52 -4.65
C ASP A 150 -1.06 2.54 -5.77
N ILE A 151 -1.17 1.23 -5.53
CA ILE A 151 -0.66 0.25 -6.49
C ILE A 151 -1.35 0.28 -7.85
N GLY A 152 -2.58 0.78 -7.91
CA GLY A 152 -3.31 0.97 -9.16
C GLY A 152 -2.71 2.04 -10.08
N LYS A 153 -1.75 2.85 -9.62
CA LYS A 153 -1.04 3.81 -10.47
C LYS A 153 -0.01 3.13 -11.40
N VAL A 154 0.47 1.95 -11.02
CA VAL A 154 1.52 1.22 -11.73
C VAL A 154 1.16 0.87 -13.18
N PRO A 155 -0.04 0.33 -13.49
CA PRO A 155 -0.38 -0.07 -14.86
C PRO A 155 -0.50 1.07 -15.87
N PHE A 156 -0.65 2.33 -15.44
CA PHE A 156 -0.83 3.47 -16.37
C PHE A 156 0.43 3.80 -17.19
N GLY A 157 1.62 3.40 -16.74
CA GLY A 157 2.87 3.56 -17.51
C GLY A 157 3.21 5.02 -17.84
N ASP A 158 3.69 5.28 -19.05
CA ASP A 158 4.11 6.63 -19.50
C ASP A 158 2.91 7.51 -19.93
N GLU A 159 1.78 6.91 -20.30
CA GLU A 159 0.55 7.64 -20.69
C GLU A 159 0.02 8.47 -19.51
N TYR A 160 0.34 8.06 -18.28
CA TYR A 160 0.05 8.79 -17.05
C TYR A 160 0.66 10.21 -17.02
N SER A 161 1.73 10.48 -17.77
CA SER A 161 2.38 11.81 -17.80
C SER A 161 1.42 12.93 -18.22
N GLN A 162 0.48 12.63 -19.12
CA GLN A 162 -0.49 13.62 -19.59
C GLN A 162 -1.49 13.97 -18.48
N VAL A 163 -1.99 12.95 -17.77
CA VAL A 163 -2.91 13.11 -16.63
C VAL A 163 -2.24 13.89 -15.51
N LEU A 164 -1.00 13.56 -15.17
CA LEU A 164 -0.21 14.30 -14.18
C LEU A 164 -0.02 15.78 -14.59
N SER A 165 0.26 16.04 -15.87
CA SER A 165 0.41 17.40 -16.38
C SER A 165 -0.89 18.20 -16.29
N ILE A 166 -2.04 17.59 -16.61
CA ILE A 166 -3.35 18.24 -16.56
C ILE A 166 -3.71 18.54 -15.09
N ALA A 167 -3.59 17.56 -14.20
CA ALA A 167 -3.84 17.74 -12.77
C ALA A 167 -2.97 18.87 -12.19
N GLY A 168 -1.70 18.94 -12.60
CA GLY A 168 -0.78 20.00 -12.22
C GLY A 168 -1.17 21.39 -12.72
N GLN A 169 -1.61 21.50 -13.98
CA GLN A 169 -1.98 22.78 -14.61
C GLN A 169 -3.33 23.30 -14.11
N GLU A 170 -4.30 22.41 -13.91
CA GLU A 170 -5.65 22.74 -13.47
C GLU A 170 -5.78 22.80 -11.94
N GLN A 171 -4.74 22.39 -11.20
CA GLN A 171 -4.70 22.35 -9.74
C GLN A 171 -5.83 21.51 -9.13
N ARG A 172 -6.04 20.32 -9.70
CA ARG A 172 -7.13 19.40 -9.33
C ARG A 172 -6.58 18.12 -8.66
N PRO A 173 -7.39 17.46 -7.80
CA PRO A 173 -7.07 16.13 -7.32
C PRO A 173 -6.83 15.17 -8.49
N LEU A 174 -5.79 14.33 -8.39
CA LEU A 174 -5.40 13.45 -9.50
C LEU A 174 -6.50 12.44 -9.84
N VAL A 175 -7.15 11.89 -8.81
CA VAL A 175 -8.26 10.94 -8.95
C VAL A 175 -9.38 11.47 -9.86
N ASP A 176 -9.72 12.76 -9.75
CA ASP A 176 -10.77 13.37 -10.58
C ASP A 176 -10.34 13.49 -12.04
N VAL A 177 -9.06 13.82 -12.27
CA VAL A 177 -8.49 13.93 -13.62
C VAL A 177 -8.37 12.54 -14.25
N GLU A 178 -8.03 11.51 -13.49
CA GLU A 178 -8.05 10.12 -13.99
C GLU A 178 -9.46 9.70 -14.42
N ARG A 179 -10.47 9.93 -13.57
CA ARG A 179 -11.88 9.65 -13.88
C ARG A 179 -12.31 10.34 -15.17
N GLU A 180 -11.95 11.62 -15.32
CA GLU A 180 -12.32 12.41 -16.49
C GLU A 180 -11.59 11.97 -17.76
N PHE A 181 -10.27 11.79 -17.71
CA PHE A 181 -9.47 11.61 -18.92
C PHE A 181 -9.25 10.14 -19.29
N LEU A 182 -9.13 9.25 -18.30
CA LEU A 182 -8.91 7.82 -18.50
C LEU A 182 -10.21 7.00 -18.40
N GLY A 183 -11.25 7.54 -17.75
CA GLY A 183 -12.50 6.82 -17.51
C GLY A 183 -12.39 5.70 -16.47
N ILE A 184 -11.28 5.67 -15.74
CA ILE A 184 -10.96 4.76 -14.64
C ILE A 184 -9.88 5.43 -13.79
N ASP A 185 -9.98 5.34 -12.47
CA ASP A 185 -9.00 5.89 -11.53
C ASP A 185 -8.08 4.82 -10.93
N HIS A 186 -7.02 5.25 -10.26
CA HIS A 186 -6.07 4.34 -9.64
C HIS A 186 -6.68 3.49 -8.51
N GLN A 187 -7.77 3.92 -7.88
CA GLN A 187 -8.50 3.11 -6.90
C GLN A 187 -9.15 1.90 -7.57
N GLU A 188 -9.91 2.10 -8.65
CA GLU A 188 -10.57 1.02 -9.41
C GLU A 188 -9.52 0.09 -10.03
N VAL A 189 -8.41 0.63 -10.58
CA VAL A 189 -7.29 -0.20 -11.06
C VAL A 189 -6.68 -1.01 -9.91
N GLY A 190 -6.52 -0.40 -8.74
CA GLY A 190 -6.02 -1.03 -7.53
C GLY A 190 -6.92 -2.16 -7.03
N GLU A 191 -8.24 -1.99 -7.07
CA GLU A 191 -9.22 -3.04 -6.73
C GLU A 191 -9.12 -4.24 -7.68
N LEU A 192 -8.95 -4.00 -8.99
CA LEU A 192 -8.75 -5.07 -9.98
C LEU A 192 -7.46 -5.87 -9.69
N ILE A 193 -6.40 -5.18 -9.28
CA ILE A 193 -5.14 -5.79 -8.84
C ILE A 193 -5.36 -6.59 -7.55
N ALA A 194 -6.02 -6.00 -6.55
CA ALA A 194 -6.31 -6.62 -5.26
C ALA A 194 -7.15 -7.89 -5.43
N ALA A 195 -8.15 -7.86 -6.32
CA ALA A 195 -8.98 -9.00 -6.69
C ALA A 195 -8.17 -10.09 -7.38
N LYS A 196 -7.33 -9.74 -8.37
CA LYS A 196 -6.42 -10.70 -9.03
C LYS A 196 -5.51 -11.39 -8.02
N TRP A 197 -5.01 -10.64 -7.04
CA TRP A 197 -4.11 -11.14 -6.01
C TRP A 197 -4.80 -11.66 -4.75
N LYS A 198 -6.14 -11.69 -4.74
CA LYS A 198 -6.97 -12.17 -3.64
C LYS A 198 -6.55 -11.56 -2.28
N LEU A 199 -6.29 -10.26 -2.26
CA LEU A 199 -5.96 -9.55 -1.02
C LEU A 199 -7.15 -9.59 -0.05
N SER A 200 -6.90 -9.32 1.23
CA SER A 200 -7.99 -9.28 2.23
C SER A 200 -9.01 -8.18 1.89
N ARG A 201 -10.23 -8.33 2.41
CA ARG A 201 -11.28 -7.30 2.31
C ARG A 201 -10.75 -5.94 2.76
N ALA A 202 -10.20 -5.87 3.97
CA ALA A 202 -9.60 -4.66 4.53
C ALA A 202 -8.54 -4.02 3.62
N MET A 203 -7.64 -4.82 3.03
CA MET A 203 -6.62 -4.31 2.11
C MET A 203 -7.23 -3.78 0.81
N THR A 204 -8.22 -4.51 0.28
CA THR A 204 -8.97 -4.10 -0.92
C THR A 204 -9.71 -2.79 -0.68
N SER A 205 -10.39 -2.66 0.47
CA SER A 205 -11.07 -1.43 0.88
C SER A 205 -10.11 -0.23 0.97
N CYS A 206 -8.91 -0.42 1.53
CA CYS A 206 -7.91 0.65 1.57
C CYS A 206 -7.43 1.08 0.18
N ILE A 207 -7.18 0.12 -0.70
CA ILE A 207 -6.75 0.41 -2.06
C ILE A 207 -7.88 1.09 -2.85
N GLY A 208 -9.11 0.62 -2.70
CA GLY A 208 -10.25 1.06 -3.48
C GLY A 208 -10.96 2.31 -2.99
N TYR A 209 -10.84 2.70 -1.71
CA TYR A 209 -11.68 3.76 -1.13
C TYR A 209 -10.90 4.84 -0.36
N HIS A 210 -9.57 4.92 -0.50
CA HIS A 210 -8.80 5.92 0.26
C HIS A 210 -9.00 7.38 -0.19
N HIS A 211 -9.59 7.65 -1.36
CA HIS A 211 -10.12 8.99 -1.68
C HIS A 211 -11.65 9.08 -1.55
N ASP A 212 -12.39 7.95 -1.54
CA ASP A 212 -13.86 7.91 -1.44
C ASP A 212 -14.31 7.09 -0.21
N ILE A 213 -13.87 7.49 0.98
CA ILE A 213 -14.05 6.71 2.21
C ILE A 213 -15.50 6.36 2.54
N GLU A 214 -16.46 7.18 2.10
CA GLU A 214 -17.89 6.94 2.33
C GLU A 214 -18.37 5.62 1.70
N LEU A 215 -17.69 5.17 0.65
CA LEU A 215 -17.95 3.89 -0.02
C LEU A 215 -17.39 2.68 0.74
N ALA A 216 -16.46 2.88 1.67
CA ALA A 216 -15.92 1.80 2.48
C ALA A 216 -16.97 1.26 3.48
N GLU A 217 -16.96 -0.06 3.68
CA GLU A 217 -17.78 -0.72 4.70
C GLU A 217 -17.39 -0.25 6.11
N GLU A 218 -18.36 -0.22 7.03
CA GLU A 218 -18.19 0.35 8.38
C GLU A 218 -17.01 -0.26 9.15
N ASP A 219 -16.83 -1.58 9.03
CA ASP A 219 -15.73 -2.31 9.69
C ASP A 219 -14.33 -1.91 9.17
N ASP A 220 -14.23 -1.42 7.93
CA ASP A 220 -12.94 -1.04 7.32
C ASP A 220 -12.68 0.47 7.38
N ARG A 221 -13.72 1.30 7.58
CA ARG A 221 -13.63 2.78 7.49
C ARG A 221 -12.50 3.36 8.34
N SER A 222 -12.27 2.85 9.55
CA SER A 222 -11.20 3.37 10.40
C SER A 222 -9.80 3.11 9.80
N LEU A 223 -9.58 1.93 9.21
CA LEU A 223 -8.34 1.60 8.52
C LEU A 223 -8.17 2.45 7.26
N VAL A 224 -9.22 2.57 6.44
CA VAL A 224 -9.23 3.41 5.23
C VAL A 224 -8.94 4.88 5.58
N ALA A 225 -9.57 5.41 6.64
CA ALA A 225 -9.37 6.78 7.12
C ALA A 225 -7.91 7.03 7.52
N ILE A 226 -7.30 6.11 8.27
CA ILE A 226 -5.92 6.25 8.72
C ILE A 226 -4.96 6.21 7.52
N VAL A 227 -5.22 5.37 6.51
CA VAL A 227 -4.43 5.34 5.27
C VAL A 227 -4.60 6.62 4.46
N ALA A 228 -5.82 7.12 4.33
CA ALA A 228 -6.11 8.39 3.64
C ALA A 228 -5.42 9.59 4.33
N LEU A 229 -5.47 9.67 5.66
CA LEU A 229 -4.74 10.67 6.44
C LEU A 229 -3.23 10.54 6.25
N ALA A 230 -2.70 9.32 6.27
CA ALA A 230 -1.30 9.07 6.02
C ALA A 230 -0.87 9.52 4.61
N ASN A 231 -1.69 9.29 3.59
CA ASN A 231 -1.44 9.77 2.23
C ASN A 231 -1.44 11.30 2.18
N LEU A 232 -2.43 11.94 2.82
CA LEU A 232 -2.50 13.39 2.94
C LEU A 232 -1.25 13.97 3.61
N TYR A 233 -0.81 13.38 4.73
CA TYR A 233 0.40 13.79 5.44
C TYR A 233 1.63 13.73 4.52
N VAL A 234 1.82 12.62 3.82
CA VAL A 234 3.00 12.38 2.95
C VAL A 234 3.03 13.35 1.77
N ASN A 235 1.86 13.66 1.19
CA ASN A 235 1.75 14.67 0.12
C ASN A 235 2.06 16.09 0.65
N ILE A 236 1.55 16.47 1.83
CA ILE A 236 1.84 17.79 2.46
C ILE A 236 3.34 17.97 2.68
N HIS A 237 4.01 16.90 3.08
CA HIS A 237 5.43 16.93 3.43
C HIS A 237 6.38 16.63 2.25
N ASP A 238 5.86 16.51 1.02
CA ASP A 238 6.63 16.20 -0.20
C ASP A 238 7.55 14.97 -0.06
N ILE A 239 7.04 13.92 0.60
CA ILE A 239 7.78 12.69 0.85
C ILE A 239 7.60 11.74 -0.33
N GLY A 240 8.61 11.64 -1.19
CA GLY A 240 8.54 10.79 -2.38
C GLY A 240 7.78 11.48 -3.51
N PHE A 241 7.06 10.72 -4.34
CA PHE A 241 6.14 11.26 -5.35
C PHE A 241 5.24 10.16 -5.94
N ALA A 242 3.93 10.32 -5.81
CA ALA A 242 2.93 9.48 -6.47
C ALA A 242 1.93 10.24 -7.36
N GLY A 243 2.23 11.50 -7.69
CA GLY A 243 1.46 12.30 -8.65
C GLY A 243 0.45 13.28 -8.05
N ASP A 244 0.08 13.12 -6.78
CA ASP A 244 -0.91 13.96 -6.10
C ASP A 244 -0.31 15.29 -5.62
N LEU A 245 -0.18 16.24 -6.54
CA LEU A 245 0.33 17.59 -6.24
C LEU A 245 -0.69 18.48 -5.50
N PHE A 246 -1.98 18.17 -5.66
CA PHE A 246 -3.09 18.95 -5.12
C PHE A 246 -4.08 18.02 -4.40
N PRO A 247 -3.68 17.39 -3.28
CA PRO A 247 -4.56 16.49 -2.55
C PRO A 247 -5.75 17.27 -1.95
N GLU A 248 -6.89 16.60 -1.81
CA GLU A 248 -8.10 17.23 -1.29
C GLU A 248 -8.03 17.39 0.24
N TYR A 249 -7.78 18.62 0.70
CA TYR A 249 -7.71 18.96 2.12
C TYR A 249 -9.07 19.07 2.80
N ALA A 250 -10.13 19.31 2.03
CA ALA A 250 -11.47 19.57 2.56
C ALA A 250 -12.02 18.41 3.41
N ASN A 251 -11.53 17.19 3.17
CA ASN A 251 -11.98 15.99 3.86
C ASN A 251 -11.16 15.66 5.11
N ALA A 252 -10.16 16.44 5.49
CA ALA A 252 -9.27 16.11 6.61
C ALA A 252 -10.00 15.93 7.95
N ASP A 253 -10.94 16.82 8.30
CA ASP A 253 -11.73 16.70 9.53
C ASP A 253 -12.64 15.45 9.53
N MET A 254 -13.22 15.14 8.37
CA MET A 254 -14.03 13.93 8.18
C MET A 254 -13.18 12.67 8.35
N LEU A 255 -11.98 12.64 7.76
CA LEU A 255 -11.04 11.52 7.89
C LEU A 255 -10.57 11.35 9.34
N LEU A 256 -10.24 12.45 10.04
CA LEU A 256 -9.91 12.44 11.47
C LEU A 256 -11.05 11.84 12.30
N SER A 257 -12.29 12.24 12.04
CA SER A 257 -13.48 11.69 12.68
C SER A 257 -13.63 10.18 12.43
N PHE A 258 -13.50 9.70 11.20
CA PHE A 258 -13.59 8.26 10.88
C PHE A 258 -12.42 7.45 11.45
N ALA A 259 -11.23 8.05 11.52
CA ALA A 259 -10.08 7.44 12.16
C ALA A 259 -10.22 7.41 13.69
N GLY A 260 -11.05 8.28 14.28
CA GLY A 260 -11.11 8.52 15.73
C GLY A 260 -9.83 9.17 16.26
N LEU A 261 -9.26 10.08 15.47
CA LEU A 261 -8.04 10.82 15.75
C LEU A 261 -8.34 12.32 15.82
N GLU A 262 -7.50 13.06 16.53
CA GLU A 262 -7.53 14.52 16.56
C GLU A 262 -6.39 15.11 15.74
N TRP A 263 -6.48 16.40 15.40
CA TRP A 263 -5.39 17.13 14.74
C TRP A 263 -4.05 17.07 15.51
N SER A 264 -4.11 16.97 16.84
CA SER A 264 -2.92 16.78 17.68
C SER A 264 -2.22 15.45 17.39
N ASP A 265 -2.97 14.39 17.13
CA ASP A 265 -2.40 13.08 16.78
C ASP A 265 -1.77 13.13 15.39
N PHE A 266 -2.47 13.75 14.44
CA PHE A 266 -1.99 13.93 13.07
C PHE A 266 -0.68 14.72 13.00
N THR A 267 -0.54 15.76 13.82
CA THR A 267 0.68 16.59 13.85
C THR A 267 1.81 15.96 14.67
N ALA A 268 1.48 15.16 15.69
CA ALA A 268 2.47 14.54 16.58
C ALA A 268 3.39 13.52 15.87
N ILE A 269 2.92 12.87 14.80
CA ILE A 269 3.72 11.87 14.06
C ILE A 269 4.96 12.50 13.40
N SER A 270 4.96 13.81 13.14
CA SER A 270 6.07 14.53 12.49
C SER A 270 7.42 14.33 13.16
N SER A 271 7.42 14.19 14.49
CA SER A 271 8.62 13.92 15.29
C SER A 271 9.32 12.58 14.96
N LYS A 272 8.60 11.62 14.35
CA LYS A 272 9.09 10.25 14.12
C LYS A 272 9.06 9.83 12.66
N VAL A 273 8.18 10.41 11.84
CA VAL A 273 7.96 9.97 10.46
C VAL A 273 9.25 9.96 9.66
N GLU A 274 10.06 11.01 9.70
CA GLU A 274 11.28 11.09 8.89
C GLU A 274 12.31 10.02 9.28
N GLU A 275 12.53 9.82 10.59
CA GLU A 275 13.44 8.77 11.10
C GLU A 275 12.95 7.37 10.67
N GLU A 276 11.66 7.10 10.85
CA GLU A 276 11.07 5.81 10.51
C GLU A 276 11.04 5.55 9.00
N ILE A 277 10.86 6.59 8.19
CA ILE A 277 10.99 6.50 6.73
C ILE A 277 12.42 6.19 6.34
N GLN A 278 13.43 6.87 6.89
CA GLN A 278 14.83 6.57 6.56
C GLN A 278 15.19 5.11 6.88
N LYS A 279 14.73 4.62 8.04
CA LYS A 279 14.87 3.21 8.43
C LYS A 279 14.17 2.27 7.44
N ALA A 280 13.02 2.67 6.91
CA ALA A 280 12.25 1.92 5.94
C ALA A 280 12.76 2.05 4.50
N GLN A 281 13.35 3.16 4.06
CA GLN A 281 13.81 3.33 2.67
C GLN A 281 14.92 2.35 2.28
N ILE A 282 15.67 1.84 3.26
CA ILE A 282 16.64 0.75 3.08
C ILE A 282 15.95 -0.50 2.47
N PHE A 283 14.63 -0.65 2.60
CA PHE A 283 13.83 -1.67 1.93
C PHE A 283 13.94 -1.64 0.40
N LEU A 284 14.09 -0.45 -0.19
CA LEU A 284 14.05 -0.24 -1.64
C LEU A 284 15.41 -0.36 -2.32
N GLN A 285 16.50 -0.42 -1.57
CA GLN A 285 17.87 -0.49 -2.11
C GLN A 285 18.26 -1.93 -2.53
N VAL A 286 17.36 -2.64 -3.22
CA VAL A 286 17.64 -4.00 -3.73
C VAL A 286 18.07 -3.96 -5.18
#